data_AF-A0A847D043-F1
#
_entry.id   AF-A0A847D043-F1
#
_cell.length_a   1.000
_cell.length_b   1.000
_cell.length_c   1.000
_cell.angle_alpha   90.00
_cell.angle_beta   90.00
_cell.angle_gamma   90.00
#
_symmetry.space_group_name_H-M   'P 1'
#
loop_
_entity.id
_entity.type
_entity.pdbx_description
1 polymer ?
#
loop_
_entity_poly.entity_id
_entity_poly.type
_entity_poly.pdbx_seq_one_letter_code
_entity_poly.pdbx_strand_id
1 'polypeptide(L)' 'MSVIVHSNENIDSALKRLHREVLREKILETYKNKAYRIREADLDIAKRKEWAKRKRRRRAAARRAR' A
#
# COMPACT_ATOMS: atom_id res chain seq x y z
N MET A 1 13.80 -4.83 -4.35
CA MET A 1 13.57 -4.51 -2.93
C MET A 1 14.34 -5.47 -2.05
N SER A 2 15.14 -4.98 -1.10
CA SER A 2 15.85 -5.78 -0.10
C SER A 2 15.76 -5.10 1.25
N VAL A 3 15.44 -5.85 2.32
CA VAL A 3 15.51 -5.36 3.69
C VAL A 3 16.79 -5.88 4.31
N ILE A 4 17.62 -4.96 4.80
CA ILE A 4 18.82 -5.32 5.55
C ILE A 4 18.36 -5.77 6.94
N VAL A 5 18.63 -7.03 7.27
CA VAL A 5 18.29 -7.62 8.57
C VAL A 5 19.57 -7.73 9.37
N HIS A 6 19.56 -7.26 10.61
CA HIS A 6 20.69 -7.43 11.52
C HIS A 6 20.59 -8.76 12.26
N SER A 7 21.73 -9.35 12.61
CA SER A 7 21.83 -10.67 13.26
C SER A 7 21.07 -10.77 14.58
N ASN A 8 20.84 -9.66 15.27
CA ASN A 8 20.12 -9.60 16.55
C ASN A 8 18.61 -9.34 16.41
N GLU A 9 18.09 -9.25 15.19
CA GLU A 9 16.71 -8.83 14.96
C GLU A 9 15.76 -10.01 14.82
N ASN A 10 14.59 -9.94 15.47
CA ASN A 10 13.56 -10.97 15.35
C ASN A 10 13.07 -11.07 13.90
N ILE A 11 13.03 -12.29 13.37
CA ILE A 11 12.61 -12.62 12.00
C ILE A 11 11.24 -12.00 11.67
N ASP A 12 10.29 -12.01 12.61
CA ASP A 12 8.96 -11.45 12.39
C ASP A 12 8.97 -9.93 12.17
N SER A 13 9.88 -9.22 12.86
CA SER A 13 10.06 -7.78 12.69
C SER A 13 10.63 -7.49 11.30
N ALA A 14 11.62 -8.28 10.89
CA ALA A 14 12.21 -8.19 9.56
C ALA A 14 11.17 -8.43 8.46
N LEU A 15 10.36 -9.48 8.58
CA LEU A 15 9.29 -9.81 7.63
C LEU A 15 8.22 -8.71 7.56
N LYS A 16 7.82 -8.13 8.70
CA LYS A 16 6.85 -7.03 8.72
C LYS A 16 7.37 -5.78 8.02
N ARG A 17 8.66 -5.46 8.14
CA ARG A 17 9.28 -4.35 7.39
C ARG A 17 9.33 -4.65 5.90
N LEU A 18 9.74 -5.85 5.52
CA LEU A 18 9.71 -6.28 4.12
C LEU A 18 8.30 -6.13 3.53
N HIS A 19 7.29 -6.59 4.26
CA HIS A 19 5.90 -6.47 3.85
C HIS A 19 5.45 -5.00 3.69
N ARG A 20 5.83 -4.11 4.61
CA ARG A 20 5.53 -2.67 4.50
C ARG A 20 6.17 -2.04 3.28
N GLU A 21 7.41 -2.39 2.99
CA GLU A 21 8.09 -1.89 1.80
C GLU A 21 7.42 -2.41 0.53
N VAL A 22 7.05 -3.69 0.45
CA VAL A 22 6.28 -4.26 -0.68
C VAL A 22 4.97 -3.50 -0.91
N LEU A 23 4.26 -3.16 0.18
CA LEU A 23 3.04 -2.35 0.11
C LEU A 23 3.32 -0.89 -0.31
N ARG A 24 4.45 -0.31 0.12
CA ARG A 24 4.86 1.05 -0.24
C ARG A 24 5.12 1.17 -1.75
N GLU A 25 5.88 0.23 -2.31
CA GLU A 25 6.20 0.19 -3.75
C GLU A 25 5.03 -0.33 -4.61
N LYS A 26 3.94 -0.81 -3.99
CA LYS A 26 2.73 -1.32 -4.69
C LYS A 26 3.04 -2.46 -5.69
N ILE A 27 4.06 -3.28 -5.41
CA ILE A 27 4.52 -4.35 -6.30
C ILE A 27 3.41 -5.33 -6.68
N LEU A 28 2.54 -5.68 -5.73
CA LEU A 28 1.43 -6.61 -5.99
C LEU A 28 0.39 -6.01 -6.94
N GLU A 29 0.17 -4.70 -6.85
CA GLU A 29 -0.77 -3.97 -7.70
C GLU A 29 -0.20 -3.82 -9.12
N THR A 30 1.09 -3.52 -9.26
CA THR A 30 1.77 -3.46 -10.55
C THR A 30 1.82 -4.82 -11.24
N TYR A 31 2.10 -5.90 -10.50
CA TYR A 31 2.08 -7.25 -11.05
C TYR A 31 0.67 -7.63 -11.56
N LYS A 32 -0.38 -7.35 -10.77
CA LYS A 32 -1.76 -7.60 -11.18
C LYS A 32 -2.13 -6.82 -12.44
N ASN A 33 -1.69 -5.56 -12.55
CA ASN A 33 -1.94 -4.73 -13.72
C ASN A 33 -1.20 -5.21 -14.97
N LYS A 34 -0.08 -5.94 -14.81
CA LYS A 34 0.66 -6.57 -15.91
C LYS A 34 0.04 -7.90 -16.34
N ALA A 35 -0.48 -8.67 -15.38
CA ALA A 35 -1.05 -9.99 -15.63
C ALA A 35 -2.41 -9.95 -16.34
N TYR A 36 -3.20 -8.90 -16.12
CA TYR A 36 -4.55 -8.76 -16.67
C TYR A 36 -4.70 -7.49 -17.50
N ARG A 37 -5.50 -7.55 -18.57
CA ARG A 37 -5.86 -6.35 -19.34
C ARG A 37 -6.80 -5.48 -18.50
N ILE A 38 -6.47 -4.19 -18.38
CA ILE A 38 -7.28 -3.19 -17.66
C ILE A 38 -7.80 -2.15 -18.65
N ARG A 39 -9.06 -1.72 -18.49
CA ARG A 39 -9.64 -0.60 -19.26
C ARG A 39 -9.24 0.72 -18.58
N GLU A 40 -8.90 1.74 -19.36
CA GLU A 40 -8.46 3.03 -18.82
C GLU A 40 -9.50 3.68 -17.88
N ALA A 41 -10.79 3.53 -18.18
CA ALA A 41 -11.87 4.01 -17.32
C ALA A 41 -11.82 3.41 -15.90
N ASP A 42 -11.42 2.15 -15.76
CA ASP A 42 -11.31 1.49 -14.46
C ASP A 42 -10.17 2.07 -13.62
N LEU A 43 -9.08 2.52 -14.26
CA LEU A 43 -7.97 3.19 -13.58
C LEU A 43 -8.40 4.53 -12.98
N ASP A 44 -9.19 5.31 -13.72
CA ASP A 44 -9.69 6.59 -13.23
C ASP A 44 -10.71 6.43 -12.11
N ILE A 45 -11.59 5.43 -12.21
CA ILE A 45 -12.51 5.05 -11.14
C ILE A 45 -11.72 4.62 -9.89
N ALA A 46 -10.67 3.81 -10.04
CA ALA A 46 -9.83 3.36 -8.94
C ALA A 46 -9.11 4.54 -8.26
N LYS A 47 -8.52 5.47 -9.03
CA LYS A 47 -7.89 6.69 -8.51
C LYS A 47 -8.86 7.52 -7.67
N ARG A 48 -10.07 7.77 -8.19
CA ARG A 48 -11.11 8.54 -7.48
C ARG A 48 -11.56 7.86 -6.19
N LYS A 49 -11.77 6.53 -6.23
CA LYS A 49 -12.14 5.73 -5.05
C LYS A 49 -11.07 5.79 -3.96
N GLU A 50 -9.80 5.61 -4.31
CA GLU A 50 -8.70 5.67 -3.35
C GLU A 50 -8.51 7.08 -2.77
N TRP A 51 -8.65 8.13 -3.58
CA TRP A 51 -8.65 9.51 -3.10
C TRP A 51 -9.76 9.77 -2.08
N ALA A 52 -11.00 9.40 -2.41
CA ALA A 52 -12.16 9.57 -1.53
C ALA A 52 -12.00 8.78 -0.21
N LYS A 53 -11.46 7.55 -0.28
CA LYS A 53 -11.13 6.72 0.89
C LYS A 53 -10.07 7.37 1.78
N ARG A 54 -8.95 7.85 1.20
CA ARG A 54 -7.88 8.53 1.94
C ARG A 54 -8.39 9.81 2.60
N LYS A 55 -9.18 10.62 1.88
CA LYS A 55 -9.82 11.82 2.41
C LYS A 55 -10.74 11.51 3.59
N ARG A 56 -11.60 10.48 3.48
CA ARG A 56 -12.47 10.03 4.59
C ARG A 56 -11.68 9.59 5.81
N ARG A 57 -10.64 8.75 5.65
CA ARG A 57 -9.79 8.29 6.75
C ARG A 57 -9.09 9.44 7.47
N ARG A 58 -8.52 10.40 6.73
CA ARG A 58 -7.89 11.61 7.30
C ARG A 58 -8.88 12.44 8.10
N ARG A 59 -10.07 12.70 7.56
CA ARG A 59 -11.13 13.44 8.27
C ARG A 59 -11.60 12.72 9.53
N ALA A 60 -11.78 11.40 9.48
CA ALA A 60 -12.18 10.62 10.65
C ALA A 60 -11.10 10.65 11.75
N ALA A 61 -9.82 10.52 11.38
CA ALA A 61 -8.71 10.65 12.32
C ALA A 61 -8.67 12.04 12.97
N ALA A 62 -8.81 13.11 12.18
CA ALA A 62 -8.85 14.48 12.69
C ALA A 62 -10.03 14.73 13.65
N ARG A 63 -11.19 14.08 13.42
CA ARG A 63 -12.33 14.15 14.35
C ARG A 63 -12.11 13.41 15.66
N ARG A 64 -11.36 12.30 15.65
CA ARG A 64 -11.04 11.55 16.88
C ARG A 64 -9.95 12.21 17.71
N ALA A 65 -9.15 13.07 17.10
CA ALA A 65 -8.08 13.81 17.77
C ALA A 65 -8.57 15.13 18.41
N ARG A 66 -9.82 15.53 18.12
CA ARG A 66 -10.54 16.60 18.83
C ARG A 66 -11.43 15.97 19.89
#